data_AF-A0A924RUM7-F1
#
_entry.id   AF-A0A924RUM7-F1
#
_cell.length_a   1.000
_cell.length_b   1.000
_cell.length_c   1.000
_cell.angle_alpha   90.00
_cell.angle_beta   90.00
_cell.angle_gamma   90.00
#
_symmetry.space_group_name_H-M   'P 1'
#
loop_
_entity.id
_entity.type
_entity.pdbx_description
1 polymer ?
#
loop_
_entity_poly.entity_id
_entity_poly.type
_entity_poly.pdbx_seq_one_letter_code
_entity_poly.pdbx_strand_id
1 'polypeptide(L)' 'MNTLNATISNTATAAEIVNEFLRLIMLPDPIAASRYTAPGMKILFTGGRAMSQPADCTQFNASRYKWVKKRIER' A
#
# COMPACT_ATOMS: atom_id res chain seq x y z
N MET A 1 8.69 43.68 18.34
CA MET A 1 7.41 42.94 18.35
C MET A 1 7.53 41.82 17.33
N ASN A 2 7.79 40.60 17.79
CA ASN A 2 8.09 39.43 16.95
C ASN A 2 7.11 38.31 17.30
N THR A 3 6.29 37.88 16.35
CA THR A 3 5.99 36.45 16.07
C THR A 3 4.96 36.34 14.94
N LEU A 4 5.45 36.06 13.73
CA LEU A 4 4.66 35.42 12.68
C LEU A 4 4.61 33.92 13.01
N ASN A 5 3.54 33.47 13.65
CA ASN A 5 3.23 32.05 13.77
C ASN A 5 2.85 31.53 12.38
N ALA A 6 3.85 31.08 11.62
CA ALA A 6 3.62 30.33 10.40
C ALA A 6 2.89 29.04 10.76
N THR A 7 1.66 28.92 10.28
CA THR A 7 0.85 27.70 10.29
C THR A 7 1.71 26.57 9.71
N ILE A 8 2.16 25.64 10.55
CA ILE A 8 2.93 24.48 10.10
C ILE A 8 1.95 23.58 9.34
N SER A 9 1.88 23.74 8.01
CA SER A 9 1.30 22.72 7.14
C SER A 9 2.25 21.54 7.10
N ASN A 10 2.08 20.62 8.05
CA ASN A 10 2.80 19.35 8.06
C ASN A 10 2.14 18.38 7.07
N THR A 11 2.18 18.71 5.78
CA THR A 11 1.76 17.79 4.73
C THR A 11 2.88 16.81 4.46
N ALA A 12 2.62 15.52 4.68
CA ALA A 12 3.55 14.47 4.31
C ALA A 12 3.93 14.60 2.83
N THR A 13 5.21 14.42 2.54
CA THR A 13 5.71 14.33 1.18
C THR A 13 5.12 13.12 0.47
N ALA A 14 5.09 13.16 -0.86
CA ALA A 14 4.66 12.00 -1.66
C ALA A 14 5.49 10.73 -1.33
N ALA A 15 6.80 10.91 -1.06
CA ALA A 15 7.68 9.80 -0.70
C ALA A 15 7.27 9.14 0.63
N GLU A 16 6.93 9.93 1.65
CA GLU A 16 6.47 9.42 2.94
C GLU A 16 5.13 8.67 2.82
N ILE A 17 4.21 9.20 2.01
CA ILE A 17 2.92 8.56 1.69
C ILE A 17 3.15 7.20 1.03
N VAL A 18 3.99 7.15 0.00
CA VAL A 18 4.30 5.91 -0.72
C VAL A 18 5.00 4.90 0.20
N ASN A 19 5.94 5.35 1.02
CA ASN A 19 6.66 4.47 1.94
C ASN A 19 5.70 3.81 2.94
N GLU A 20 4.80 4.60 3.52
CA GLU A 20 3.82 4.07 4.49
C GLU A 20 2.77 3.17 3.83
N PHE A 21 2.31 3.51 2.63
CA PHE A 21 1.44 2.63 1.83
C PHE A 21 2.10 1.26 1.57
N LEU A 22 3.38 1.25 1.14
CA LEU A 22 4.13 0.03 0.86
C LEU A 22 4.38 -0.79 2.12
N ARG A 23 4.65 -0.13 3.26
CA ARG A 23 4.76 -0.81 4.55
C ARG A 23 3.45 -1.52 4.89
N LEU A 24 2.31 -0.83 4.80
CA LEU A 24 0.99 -1.36 5.17
C LEU A 24 0.52 -2.50 4.26
N ILE A 25 0.74 -2.41 2.95
CA ILE A 25 0.32 -3.47 2.01
C ILE A 25 1.16 -4.76 2.16
N MET A 26 2.37 -4.65 2.72
CA MET A 26 3.23 -5.79 3.06
C MET A 26 2.90 -6.41 4.42
N LEU A 27 2.29 -5.64 5.34
CA LEU A 27 1.63 -6.23 6.50
C LEU A 27 0.34 -6.94 6.06
N PRO A 28 -0.14 -7.95 6.79
CA PRO A 28 -1.46 -8.53 6.57
C PRO A 28 -2.61 -7.58 7.01
N ASP A 29 -2.49 -6.28 6.74
CA ASP A 29 -3.49 -5.23 7.00
C ASP A 29 -3.74 -4.37 5.73
N PRO A 30 -4.45 -4.91 4.74
CA PRO A 30 -4.74 -4.19 3.50
C PRO A 30 -5.79 -3.07 3.68
N ILE A 31 -6.53 -3.06 4.80
CA ILE A 31 -7.53 -2.02 5.10
C ILE A 31 -6.81 -0.71 5.43
N ALA A 32 -5.73 -0.75 6.21
CA ALA A 32 -4.94 0.42 6.51
C ALA A 32 -4.30 1.05 5.26
N ALA A 33 -3.78 0.22 4.34
CA ALA A 33 -3.18 0.71 3.08
C ALA A 33 -4.18 1.48 2.20
N SER A 34 -5.47 1.12 2.24
CA SER A 34 -6.51 1.76 1.43
C SER A 34 -6.72 3.25 1.77
N ARG A 35 -6.33 3.69 2.97
CA ARG A 35 -6.40 5.10 3.40
C ARG A 35 -5.48 6.02 2.59
N TYR A 36 -4.46 5.47 1.95
CA TYR A 36 -3.51 6.22 1.12
C TYR A 36 -3.88 6.20 -0.37
N THR A 37 -5.09 5.74 -0.71
CA THR A 37 -5.57 5.64 -2.10
C THR A 37 -6.77 6.54 -2.33
N ALA A 38 -6.85 7.11 -3.54
CA ALA A 38 -8.02 7.89 -3.96
C ALA A 38 -9.19 6.95 -4.34
N PRO A 39 -10.45 7.42 -4.21
CA PRO A 39 -11.60 6.70 -4.75
C PRO A 39 -11.41 6.39 -6.24
N GLY A 40 -11.70 5.15 -6.64
CA GLY A 40 -11.56 4.72 -8.04
C GLY A 40 -10.11 4.43 -8.49
N MET A 41 -9.17 4.25 -7.56
CA MET A 41 -7.81 3.80 -7.85
C MET A 41 -7.82 2.58 -8.79
N LYS A 42 -6.90 2.59 -9.76
CA LYS A 42 -6.66 1.48 -10.69
C LYS A 42 -5.25 0.98 -10.50
N ILE A 43 -5.10 -0.31 -10.24
CA ILE A 43 -3.81 -0.97 -10.05
C ILE A 43 -3.59 -1.93 -11.21
N LEU A 44 -2.45 -1.80 -11.88
CA LEU A 44 -1.97 -2.79 -12.84
C LEU A 44 -0.91 -3.64 -12.15
N PHE A 45 -1.26 -4.87 -11.81
CA PHE A 45 -0.38 -5.78 -11.10
C PHE A 45 0.47 -6.62 -12.05
N THR A 46 1.42 -7.37 -11.50
CA THR A 46 2.31 -8.26 -12.25
C THR A 46 1.52 -9.17 -13.20
N GLY A 47 1.94 -9.23 -14.46
CA GLY A 47 1.27 -9.99 -15.50
C GLY A 47 0.07 -9.27 -16.13
N GLY A 48 -0.04 -7.94 -15.99
CA GLY A 48 -1.09 -7.14 -16.62
C GLY A 48 -2.46 -7.29 -15.95
N ARG A 49 -2.50 -7.76 -14.70
CA ARG A 49 -3.76 -8.01 -13.98
C ARG A 49 -4.31 -6.71 -13.42
N ALA A 50 -5.50 -6.31 -13.89
CA ALA A 50 -6.22 -5.19 -13.31
C ALA A 50 -6.71 -5.54 -11.90
N MET A 51 -6.48 -4.64 -10.96
CA MET A 51 -6.91 -4.70 -9.56
C MET A 51 -7.48 -3.33 -9.16
N SER A 52 -8.36 -3.33 -8.18
CA SER A 52 -9.13 -2.14 -7.78
C SER A 52 -8.83 -1.68 -6.36
N GLN A 53 -8.29 -2.56 -5.52
CA GLN A 53 -8.01 -2.30 -4.11
C GLN A 53 -6.64 -2.87 -3.72
N PRO A 54 -5.91 -2.25 -2.76
CA PRO A 54 -4.66 -2.81 -2.23
C PRO A 54 -4.81 -4.25 -1.71
N ALA A 55 -5.98 -4.61 -1.16
CA ALA A 55 -6.30 -5.95 -0.69
C ALA A 55 -6.20 -7.02 -1.78
N ASP A 56 -6.53 -6.69 -3.03
CA ASP A 56 -6.48 -7.60 -4.17
C ASP A 56 -5.03 -8.09 -4.38
N CYS A 57 -4.05 -7.19 -4.23
CA CYS A 57 -2.63 -7.49 -4.34
C CYS A 57 -2.18 -8.47 -3.24
N THR A 58 -2.53 -8.18 -1.98
CA THR A 58 -2.14 -9.01 -0.83
C THR A 58 -2.77 -10.40 -0.91
N GLN A 59 -4.05 -10.50 -1.30
CA GLN A 59 -4.74 -11.78 -1.49
C GLN A 59 -4.12 -12.63 -2.61
N PHE A 60 -3.78 -12.00 -3.73
CA PHE A 60 -3.12 -12.67 -4.84
C PHE A 60 -1.74 -13.21 -4.42
N ASN A 61 -0.95 -12.40 -3.71
CA ASN A 61 0.37 -12.80 -3.22
C ASN A 61 0.29 -13.91 -2.16
N ALA A 62 -0.67 -13.84 -1.23
CA ALA A 62 -0.87 -14.90 -0.23
C ALA A 62 -1.13 -16.26 -0.89
N SER A 63 -1.95 -16.29 -1.96
CA SER A 63 -2.18 -17.49 -2.74
C SER A 63 -0.88 -18.02 -3.37
N ARG A 64 -0.07 -17.14 -3.98
CA ARG A 64 1.24 -17.54 -4.54
C ARG A 64 2.19 -18.08 -3.49
N TYR A 65 2.25 -17.48 -2.31
CA TYR A 65 3.13 -17.94 -1.24
C TYR A 65 2.73 -19.32 -0.72
N LYS A 66 1.45 -19.69 -0.69
CA LYS A 66 1.03 -21.06 -0.34
C LYS A 66 1.63 -22.11 -1.28
N TRP A 67 1.62 -21.83 -2.59
CA TRP A 67 2.22 -22.71 -3.58
C TRP A 67 3.75 -22.78 -3.47
N VAL A 68 4.39 -21.63 -3.24
CA VAL A 68 5.85 -21.54 -3.08
C VAL A 68 6.30 -22.31 -1.83
N LYS A 69 5.66 -22.10 -0.68
CA LYS A 69 5.98 -22.81 0.57
C LYS A 69 5.83 -24.32 0.41
N LYS A 70 4.71 -24.79 -0.16
CA LYS A 70 4.47 -26.20 -0.45
C LYS A 70 5.53 -26.84 -1.35
N ARG A 71 6.16 -26.08 -2.25
CA ARG A 71 7.23 -26.56 -3.15
C ARG A 71 8.59 -26.69 -2.45
N ILE A 72 8.82 -25.87 -1.41
CA ILE A 72 10.08 -25.86 -0.66
C ILE A 72 10.06 -26.87 0.49
N GLU A 73 8.88 -27.09 1.11
CA GLU A 73 8.68 -28.04 2.21
C GLU A 73 8.53 -29.50 1.73
N ARG A 74 8.61 -29.76 0.42
CA ARG A 74 8.59 -31.10 -0.19
C ARG A 74 9.98 -31.51 -0.61
#